data_AF-N8SBM6-F1
#
_entry.id   AF-N8SBM6-F1
#
_cell.length_a   1.000
_cell.length_b   1.000
_cell.length_c   1.000
_cell.angle_alpha   90.00
_cell.angle_beta   90.00
_cell.angle_gamma   90.00
#
_symmetry.space_group_name_H-M   'P 1'
#
loop_
_entity.id
_entity.type
_entity.pdbx_description
1 polymer ?
#
loop_
_entity_poly.entity_id
_entity_poly.type
_entity_poly.pdbx_seq_one_letter_code
_entity_poly.pdbx_strand_id
1 'polypeptide(L)'
;MNSFTHQIKDSRQQSEIQSFYEPALRVLGHLFEVKKQNLRNKGYDENNAAVTRDEFMQALSEQHRMPIFHAGQIISSLYQAKRIRYLGSTFIQMNEEESK
;
A
#
# COMPACT_ATOMS: atom_id res chain seq x y z
N MET A 1 -33.74 -14.33 -0.14
CA MET A 1 -32.89 -15.17 0.73
C MET A 1 -31.45 -15.09 0.23
N ASN A 2 -30.79 -13.93 0.33
CA ASN A 2 -29.48 -13.66 -0.31
C ASN A 2 -28.38 -13.15 0.66
N SER A 3 -28.67 -13.11 1.96
CA SER A 3 -27.84 -12.41 2.94
C SER A 3 -26.63 -13.23 3.44
N PHE A 4 -26.78 -14.55 3.59
CA PHE A 4 -25.71 -15.43 4.09
C PHE A 4 -24.54 -15.59 3.11
N THR A 5 -24.83 -15.64 1.81
CA THR A 5 -23.79 -15.82 0.78
C THR A 5 -22.96 -14.56 0.56
N HIS A 6 -23.55 -13.38 0.75
CA HIS A 6 -22.81 -12.11 0.74
C HIS A 6 -21.90 -12.00 1.97
N GLN A 7 -22.42 -12.29 3.17
CA GLN A 7 -21.65 -12.19 4.41
C GLN A 7 -20.42 -13.11 4.44
N ILE A 8 -20.49 -14.31 3.83
CA ILE A 8 -19.34 -15.23 3.72
C ILE A 8 -18.31 -14.72 2.69
N LYS A 9 -18.75 -14.07 1.60
CA LYS A 9 -17.82 -13.47 0.62
C LYS A 9 -17.08 -12.28 1.21
N ASP A 10 -17.78 -11.43 1.95
CA ASP A 10 -17.19 -10.24 2.57
C ASP A 10 -16.19 -10.63 3.66
N SER A 11 -16.51 -11.62 4.50
CA SER A 11 -15.58 -12.11 5.54
C SER A 11 -14.33 -12.78 4.97
N ARG A 12 -14.45 -13.53 3.86
CA ARG A 12 -13.27 -14.09 3.16
C ARG A 12 -12.39 -12.99 2.57
N GLN A 13 -12.99 -12.03 1.86
CA GLN A 13 -12.23 -10.90 1.31
C GLN A 13 -11.51 -10.10 2.40
N GLN A 14 -12.16 -9.85 3.54
CA GLN A 14 -11.53 -9.18 4.68
C GLN A 14 -10.37 -9.98 5.27
N SER A 15 -10.51 -11.31 5.37
CA SER A 15 -9.45 -12.19 5.88
C SER A 15 -8.25 -12.24 4.92
N GLU A 16 -8.51 -12.28 3.62
CA GLU A 16 -7.48 -12.21 2.58
C GLU A 16 -6.73 -10.88 2.62
N ILE A 17 -7.44 -9.74 2.70
CA ILE A 17 -6.82 -8.40 2.83
C ILE A 17 -5.93 -8.32 4.07
N GLN A 18 -6.38 -8.84 5.22
CA GLN A 18 -5.57 -8.84 6.44
C GLN A 18 -4.32 -9.72 6.30
N SER A 19 -4.42 -10.90 5.68
CA SER A 19 -3.26 -11.75 5.43
C SER A 19 -2.22 -11.12 4.49
N PHE A 20 -2.67 -10.18 3.64
CA PHE A 20 -1.82 -9.47 2.68
C PHE A 20 -1.28 -8.12 3.18
N TYR A 21 -1.63 -7.72 4.40
CA TYR A 21 -1.15 -6.46 4.98
C TYR A 21 0.39 -6.43 5.14
N GLU A 22 0.95 -7.45 5.76
CA GLU A 22 2.40 -7.56 5.99
C GLU A 22 3.22 -7.70 4.69
N PRO A 23 2.84 -8.58 3.74
CA PRO A 23 3.48 -8.61 2.42
C PRO A 23 3.44 -7.25 1.71
N ALA A 24 2.29 -6.56 1.73
CA ALA A 24 2.15 -5.27 1.07
C ALA A 24 3.02 -4.18 1.69
N LEU A 25 3.17 -4.17 3.01
CA LEU A 25 4.11 -3.29 3.70
C LEU A 25 5.55 -3.52 3.26
N ARG A 26 5.97 -4.78 3.06
CA ARG A 26 7.31 -5.10 2.56
C ARG A 26 7.52 -4.57 1.14
N VAL A 27 6.54 -4.77 0.24
CA VAL A 27 6.59 -4.23 -1.13
C VAL A 27 6.71 -2.71 -1.10
N LEU A 28 5.87 -2.08 -0.29
CA LEU A 28 5.83 -0.64 -0.14
C LEU A 28 7.17 -0.10 0.38
N GLY A 29 7.70 -0.70 1.45
CA GLY A 29 8.99 -0.34 2.02
C GLY A 29 10.13 -0.43 1.00
N HIS A 30 10.15 -1.48 0.17
CA HIS A 30 11.13 -1.61 -0.90
C HIS A 30 11.00 -0.50 -1.96
N LEU A 31 9.78 -0.16 -2.39
CA LEU A 31 9.56 0.95 -3.33
C LEU A 31 10.04 2.28 -2.74
N PHE A 32 9.73 2.55 -1.47
CA PHE A 32 10.18 3.77 -0.81
C PHE A 32 11.70 3.81 -0.65
N GLU A 33 12.34 2.70 -0.29
CA GLU A 33 13.80 2.63 -0.18
C GLU A 33 14.48 2.99 -1.51
N VAL A 34 13.96 2.49 -2.63
CA VAL A 34 14.44 2.86 -3.97
C VAL A 34 14.24 4.35 -4.25
N LYS A 35 13.09 4.93 -3.90
CA LYS A 35 12.84 6.38 -4.08
C LYS A 35 13.74 7.22 -3.17
N LYS A 36 13.94 6.83 -1.91
CA LYS A 36 14.84 7.47 -0.95
C LYS A 36 16.28 7.46 -1.47
N GLN A 37 16.77 6.30 -1.89
CA GLN A 37 18.11 6.17 -2.47
C GLN A 37 18.27 7.04 -3.73
N ASN A 38 17.25 7.14 -4.57
CA ASN A 38 17.26 8.01 -5.75
C ASN A 38 17.31 9.51 -5.38
N LEU A 39 16.61 9.92 -4.32
CA LEU A 39 16.68 11.29 -3.80
C LEU A 39 18.05 11.59 -3.19
N ARG A 40 18.58 10.66 -2.39
CA ARG A 40 19.92 10.75 -1.81
C ARG A 40 21.00 10.92 -2.87
N ASN A 41 20.95 10.11 -3.93
CA ASN A 41 21.89 10.19 -5.05
C ASN A 41 21.83 11.54 -5.79
N LYS A 42 20.68 12.21 -5.74
CA LYS A 42 20.46 13.53 -6.36
C LYS A 42 20.69 14.69 -5.38
N GLY A 43 20.98 14.42 -4.10
CA GLY A 43 21.15 15.43 -3.06
C GLY A 43 19.86 16.06 -2.55
N TYR A 44 18.70 15.42 -2.77
CA TYR A 44 17.41 15.86 -2.22
C TYR A 44 17.11 15.14 -0.89
N ASP A 45 16.25 15.75 -0.08
CA ASP A 45 15.78 15.16 1.18
C ASP A 45 15.01 13.85 0.93
N GLU A 46 15.48 12.75 1.52
CA GLU A 46 14.91 11.41 1.44
C GLU A 46 13.48 11.35 2.00
N ASN A 47 13.14 12.24 2.93
CA ASN A 47 11.80 12.33 3.50
C ASN A 47 10.75 12.70 2.44
N ASN A 48 11.17 13.31 1.32
CA ASN A 48 10.28 13.62 0.19
C ASN A 48 10.01 12.43 -0.73
N ALA A 49 10.46 11.22 -0.37
CA ALA A 49 10.16 10.02 -1.14
C ALA A 49 8.64 9.82 -1.25
N ALA A 50 8.16 9.77 -2.49
CA ALA A 50 6.77 9.51 -2.82
C ALA A 50 6.69 8.46 -3.93
N VAL A 51 5.71 7.57 -3.81
CA VAL A 51 5.38 6.53 -4.80
C VAL A 51 3.98 6.82 -5.31
N THR A 52 3.72 6.58 -6.59
CA THR A 52 2.35 6.75 -7.10
C THR A 52 1.47 5.60 -6.65
N ARG A 53 0.18 5.86 -6.47
CA ARG A 53 -0.82 4.83 -6.18
C ARG A 53 -0.76 3.69 -7.20
N ASP A 54 -0.67 4.04 -8.48
CA ASP A 54 -0.67 3.08 -9.58
C ASP A 54 0.61 2.24 -9.61
N GLU A 55 1.78 2.85 -9.37
CA GLU A 55 3.06 2.13 -9.24
C GLU A 55 3.01 1.11 -8.09
N PHE A 56 2.41 1.49 -6.95
CA PHE A 56 2.26 0.55 -5.85
C PHE A 56 1.24 -0.55 -6.13
N MET A 57 0.09 -0.23 -6.75
CA MET A 57 -0.90 -1.23 -7.16
C MET A 57 -0.33 -2.21 -8.18
N GLN A 58 0.47 -1.71 -9.13
CA GLN A 58 1.15 -2.53 -10.12
C GLN A 58 2.19 -3.43 -9.46
N ALA A 59 3.00 -2.91 -8.54
CA ALA A 59 3.98 -3.72 -7.81
C ALA A 59 3.32 -4.85 -7.00
N LEU A 60 2.18 -4.58 -6.34
CA LEU A 60 1.40 -5.60 -5.65
C LEU A 60 0.83 -6.65 -6.63
N SER A 61 0.33 -6.21 -7.79
CA SER A 61 -0.15 -7.09 -8.84
C SER A 61 0.96 -7.97 -9.40
N GLU A 62 2.15 -7.42 -9.65
CA GLU A 62 3.28 -8.16 -10.22
C GLU A 62 3.89 -9.15 -9.21
N GLN A 63 4.12 -8.72 -7.98
CA GLN A 63 4.79 -9.55 -6.96
C GLN A 63 3.87 -10.63 -6.37
N HIS A 64 2.58 -10.32 -6.23
CA HIS A 64 1.63 -11.20 -5.54
C HIS A 64 0.50 -11.72 -6.43
N ARG A 65 0.52 -11.43 -7.75
CA ARG A 65 -0.56 -11.78 -8.70
C ARG A 65 -1.93 -11.31 -8.21
N MET A 66 -1.94 -10.17 -7.53
CA MET A 66 -3.14 -9.61 -6.91
C MET A 66 -3.95 -8.78 -7.90
N PRO A 67 -5.29 -8.92 -7.94
CA PRO A 67 -6.12 -8.02 -8.73
C PRO A 67 -5.93 -6.57 -8.30
N ILE A 68 -5.82 -5.66 -9.27
CA ILE A 68 -5.67 -4.21 -9.05
C ILE A 68 -6.74 -3.67 -8.08
N PHE A 69 -7.98 -4.18 -8.15
CA PHE A 69 -9.04 -3.82 -7.22
C PHE A 69 -8.68 -4.10 -5.74
N HIS A 70 -8.14 -5.29 -5.45
CA HIS A 70 -7.72 -5.68 -4.10
C HIS A 70 -6.51 -4.88 -3.63
N ALA A 71 -5.57 -4.58 -4.53
CA ALA A 71 -4.45 -3.70 -4.23
C ALA A 71 -4.94 -2.30 -3.79
N GLY A 72 -6.00 -1.78 -4.42
CA GLY A 72 -6.65 -0.54 -3.99
C GLY A 72 -7.19 -0.60 -2.55
N GLN A 73 -7.80 -1.71 -2.15
CA GLN A 73 -8.31 -1.92 -0.79
C GLN A 73 -7.18 -1.98 0.26
N ILE A 74 -6.05 -2.60 -0.09
CA ILE A 74 -4.86 -2.63 0.78
C ILE A 74 -4.32 -1.23 1.00
N ILE A 75 -4.24 -0.40 -0.04
CA ILE A 75 -3.82 1.00 0.09
C ILE A 75 -4.75 1.76 1.05
N SER A 76 -6.07 1.60 0.89
CA SER A 76 -7.02 2.22 1.81
C SER A 76 -6.83 1.74 3.25
N SER A 77 -6.56 0.45 3.47
CA SER A 77 -6.25 -0.11 4.79
C SER A 77 -4.97 0.50 5.38
N LEU A 78 -3.90 0.63 4.59
CA LEU A 78 -2.64 1.26 5.01
C LEU A 78 -2.80 2.74 5.36
N TYR A 79 -3.64 3.45 4.61
CA TYR A 79 -3.98 4.85 4.90
C TYR A 79 -4.76 4.98 6.21
N GLN A 80 -5.77 4.12 6.43
CA GLN A 80 -6.52 4.08 7.69
C GLN A 80 -5.63 3.74 8.89
N ALA A 81 -4.67 2.84 8.70
CA ALA A 81 -3.65 2.49 9.69
C ALA A 81 -2.57 3.58 9.87
N LYS A 82 -2.71 4.74 9.22
CA LYS A 82 -1.77 5.88 9.27
C LYS A 82 -0.32 5.52 8.92
N ARG A 83 -0.09 4.43 8.19
CA ARG A 83 1.23 4.01 7.68
C ARG A 83 1.64 4.84 6.46
N ILE A 84 0.66 5.32 5.72
CA ILE A 84 0.84 6.16 4.55
C ILE A 84 -0.05 7.39 4.61
N ARG A 85 0.34 8.43 3.88
CA ARG A 85 -0.43 9.64 3.62
C ARG A 85 -0.54 9.87 2.12
N TYR A 86 -1.69 10.39 1.69
CA TYR A 86 -1.85 10.85 0.31
C TYR A 86 -1.26 12.25 0.14
N LEU A 87 -0.47 12.41 -0.92
CA LEU A 87 -0.01 13.70 -1.43
C LEU A 87 -0.83 14.01 -2.70
N GLY A 88 -1.92 14.75 -2.52
CA GLY A 88 -2.90 14.98 -3.57
C GLY A 88 -3.69 13.72 -3.92
N SER A 89 -4.06 13.54 -5.20
CA SER A 89 -4.88 12.41 -5.66
C SER A 89 -4.09 11.16 -6.03
N THR A 90 -2.80 11.31 -6.36
CA THR A 90 -2.05 10.30 -7.11
C THR A 90 -0.83 9.79 -6.36
N PHE A 91 -0.23 10.61 -5.50
CA PHE A 91 1.00 10.26 -4.80
C PHE A 91 0.71 9.81 -3.37
N ILE A 92 1.55 8.90 -2.91
CA ILE A 92 1.50 8.31 -1.58
C ILE A 92 2.90 8.46 -0.98
N GLN A 93 2.96 8.82 0.28
CA GLN A 93 4.19 8.94 1.06
C GLN A 93 4.06 8.12 2.34
N MET A 94 5.17 7.53 2.82
CA MET A 94 5.15 6.87 4.12
C MET A 94 5.00 7.90 5.23
N ASN A 95 4.24 7.52 6.24
CA ASN A 95 4.19 8.27 7.47
C ASN A 95 5.26 7.68 8.41
N GLU A 96 6.32 8.43 8.69
CA GLU A 96 7.42 7.97 9.53
C GLU A 96 7.12 8.07 11.05
N GLU A 97 5.93 8.54 11.40
CA GLU A 97 5.57 8.91 12.78
C GLU A 97 5.38 7.74 13.78
N GLU A 98 5.44 6.47 13.35
CA GLU A 98 5.34 5.31 14.28
C GLU A 98 6.57 4.40 14.26
N SER A 99 7.75 4.99 14.45
CA SER A 99 8.96 4.26 14.88
C SER A 99 9.33 4.63 16.34
N LYS A 100 8.35 4.72 17.24
CA LYS A 100 8.58 4.91 18.68
C LYS A 100 8.03 3.76 19.49
#